data_AF-A0A0F9TJS4-F1
#
_entry.id   AF-A0A0F9TJS4-F1
#
_cell.length_a   1.000
_cell.length_b   1.000
_cell.length_c   1.000
_cell.angle_alpha   90.00
_cell.angle_beta   90.00
_cell.angle_gamma   90.00
#
_symmetry.space_group_name_H-M   'P 1'
#
loop_
_entity.id
_entity.type
_entity.pdbx_description
1 polymer ?
#
loop_
_entity_poly.entity_id
_entity_poly.type
_entity_poly.pdbx_seq_one_letter_code
_entity_poly.pdbx_strand_id
1 'polypeptide(L)'
;MVKELKKDNQGLKVKIPLDLQGAKITSTGITKENNIIKENLDLFNKIQCVPDILGTNARINEWFLDSLKIIMLRYDFLKDFASFRKMSTFYGLSKTYLYDIRYRKTVIANEYLDQMKQSLSERLKDLSNTKHSIVIEARNTIYEIIELYRQKYNPKPTANTQIDENLKRDYFSHITTIEQAYFLGLMFADGWITIQHSKVRSFYRIGLALKVEDKNIVENFGEAIGLSEDNINIKSSFDKRTGKKYKMAYLYFGAGSTTIKSGMANDLINLGMAYSMNRDTGRRYKVPILPIFCDNKGYKERNLMLAFLLGYYDGDGTLKANKYPIIYSSNKEFLEAISRNFDLGAVSEAKREILDSETNEIKKKFLYSLSLSQELFKEMMKLKLDSMDRKSIAAENIILNKPIMTKCRKWLGDILSKDFLIKILDTHAPSKIAKLIGINHMTLVKFIDHVYRIPRRDKAYYIKLTYERRRQPKNSEINRFYEVISQVLLEIRKNNPFM
;
A
#
# COMPACT_ATOMS: atom_id res chain seq x y z
N MET A 1 0.36 -37.55 -24.60
CA MET A 1 1.32 -36.58 -25.16
C MET A 1 2.00 -35.79 -24.04
N VAL A 2 2.88 -36.46 -23.29
CA VAL A 2 3.80 -35.80 -22.34
C VAL A 2 5.11 -35.62 -23.11
N LYS A 3 5.45 -34.37 -23.44
CA LYS A 3 6.77 -34.06 -24.02
C LYS A 3 7.77 -33.99 -22.87
N GLU A 4 8.63 -35.00 -22.80
CA GLU A 4 9.87 -34.96 -22.03
C GLU A 4 10.74 -33.81 -22.53
N LEU A 5 10.91 -32.78 -21.70
CA LEU A 5 12.00 -31.83 -21.85
C LEU A 5 13.27 -32.48 -21.30
N LYS A 6 14.09 -33.05 -22.19
CA LYS A 6 15.49 -33.36 -21.89
C LYS A 6 16.19 -32.04 -21.59
N LYS A 7 16.63 -31.88 -20.33
CA LYS A 7 17.56 -30.82 -19.94
C LYS A 7 18.94 -31.18 -20.50
N ASP A 8 19.35 -30.48 -21.55
CA ASP A 8 20.75 -30.50 -21.98
C ASP A 8 21.60 -29.81 -20.91
N ASN A 9 22.28 -30.62 -20.09
CA ASN A 9 23.34 -30.19 -19.19
C ASN A 9 24.61 -29.91 -20.01
N GLN A 10 24.63 -28.81 -20.74
CA GLN A 10 25.89 -28.22 -21.19
C GLN A 10 26.40 -27.32 -20.07
N GLY A 11 27.36 -27.81 -19.29
CA GLY A 11 28.07 -26.97 -18.32
C GLY A 11 28.63 -25.73 -19.02
N LEU A 12 28.36 -24.55 -18.44
CA LEU A 12 28.89 -23.28 -18.93
C LEU A 12 30.42 -23.34 -18.98
N LYS A 13 30.99 -23.52 -20.18
CA LYS A 13 32.43 -23.38 -20.43
C LYS A 13 32.73 -21.92 -20.73
N VAL A 14 33.34 -21.22 -19.78
CA VAL A 14 33.91 -19.89 -20.03
C VAL A 14 35.18 -20.07 -20.87
N LYS A 15 35.18 -19.58 -22.11
CA LYS A 15 36.38 -19.52 -22.95
C LYS A 15 37.20 -18.28 -22.59
N ILE A 16 38.46 -18.49 -22.20
CA ILE A 16 39.46 -17.42 -22.03
C ILE A 16 40.52 -17.60 -23.13
N PRO A 17 41.00 -16.52 -23.78
CA PRO A 17 42.08 -16.60 -24.77
C PRO A 17 43.41 -16.94 -24.09
N LEU A 18 43.99 -18.09 -24.46
CA LEU A 18 45.31 -18.55 -24.04
C LEU A 18 46.37 -17.97 -24.98
N ASP A 19 46.80 -16.74 -24.74
CA ASP A 19 48.01 -16.18 -25.37
C ASP A 19 49.22 -16.33 -24.42
N LEU A 20 49.63 -17.57 -24.19
CA LEU A 20 50.89 -17.92 -23.52
C LEU A 20 51.57 -19.17 -24.12
N GLN A 21 51.21 -19.58 -25.34
CA GLN A 21 51.83 -20.76 -26.00
C GLN A 21 53.16 -20.48 -26.71
N GLY A 22 53.74 -19.28 -26.59
CA GLY A 22 54.94 -18.88 -27.35
C GLY A 22 56.30 -18.97 -26.63
N ALA A 23 56.37 -19.19 -25.32
CA ALA A 23 57.65 -19.21 -24.61
C ALA A 23 58.26 -20.63 -24.59
N LYS A 24 59.25 -20.89 -25.46
CA LYS A 24 60.14 -22.05 -25.34
C LYS A 24 60.90 -21.96 -24.01
N ILE A 25 60.53 -22.81 -23.06
CA ILE A 25 61.21 -22.96 -21.77
C ILE A 25 62.49 -23.79 -22.01
N THR A 26 63.65 -23.14 -21.95
CA THR A 26 64.92 -23.85 -21.80
C THR A 26 65.04 -24.35 -20.37
N SER A 27 65.27 -25.66 -20.22
CA SER A 27 65.37 -26.38 -18.96
C SER A 27 66.64 -26.01 -18.20
N THR A 28 66.60 -25.00 -17.35
CA THR A 28 67.50 -24.83 -16.18
C THR A 28 67.07 -23.59 -15.39
N GLY A 29 66.15 -23.80 -14.45
CA GLY A 29 65.62 -22.72 -13.61
C GLY A 29 64.17 -22.98 -13.18
N ILE A 30 63.91 -24.16 -12.61
CA ILE A 30 62.57 -24.48 -12.08
C ILE A 30 62.53 -23.94 -10.64
N THR A 31 62.14 -22.68 -10.50
CA THR A 31 61.93 -22.00 -9.22
C THR A 31 60.48 -22.18 -8.73
N LYS A 32 60.31 -22.04 -7.42
CA LYS A 32 59.08 -21.99 -6.60
C LYS A 32 57.81 -21.44 -7.29
N GLU A 33 57.96 -20.53 -8.25
CA GLU A 33 56.89 -19.93 -9.05
C GLU A 33 56.10 -20.95 -9.89
N ASN A 34 56.75 -21.99 -10.44
CA ASN A 34 56.05 -23.00 -11.25
C ASN A 34 55.12 -23.91 -10.42
N ASN A 35 55.46 -24.17 -9.16
CA ASN A 35 54.57 -24.89 -8.24
C ASN A 35 53.37 -24.03 -7.82
N ILE A 36 53.59 -22.74 -7.58
CA ILE A 36 52.51 -21.78 -7.32
C ILE A 36 51.57 -21.69 -8.55
N ILE A 37 52.11 -21.68 -9.76
CA ILE A 37 51.31 -21.65 -11.00
C ILE A 37 50.48 -22.93 -11.16
N LYS A 38 51.06 -24.12 -10.92
CA LYS A 38 50.38 -25.41 -11.04
C LYS A 38 49.29 -25.60 -9.97
N GLU A 39 49.57 -25.24 -8.71
CA GLU A 39 48.58 -25.24 -7.63
C GLU A 39 47.43 -24.27 -7.92
N ASN A 40 47.74 -23.09 -8.47
CA ASN A 40 46.74 -22.10 -8.85
C ASN A 40 45.90 -22.54 -10.06
N LEU A 41 46.46 -23.31 -11.00
CA LEU A 41 45.75 -23.89 -12.14
C LEU A 41 44.75 -24.96 -11.70
N ASP A 42 45.14 -25.86 -10.79
CA ASP A 42 44.22 -26.85 -10.20
C ASP A 42 43.12 -26.18 -9.38
N LEU A 43 43.46 -25.10 -8.67
CA LEU A 43 42.51 -24.31 -7.91
C LEU A 43 41.55 -23.53 -8.83
N PHE A 44 42.02 -23.02 -9.95
CA PHE A 44 41.21 -22.36 -10.97
C PHE A 44 40.26 -23.34 -11.67
N ASN A 45 40.73 -24.54 -11.97
CA ASN A 45 39.88 -25.63 -12.48
C ASN A 45 38.81 -26.05 -11.45
N LYS A 46 39.12 -25.98 -10.14
CA LYS A 46 38.12 -26.15 -9.06
C LYS A 46 37.13 -24.99 -8.96
N ILE A 47 37.54 -23.75 -9.26
CA ILE A 47 36.66 -22.57 -9.29
C ILE A 47 35.66 -22.68 -10.46
N GLN A 48 36.08 -23.18 -11.63
CA GLN A 48 35.21 -23.30 -12.80
C GLN A 48 34.10 -24.37 -12.65
N CYS A 49 34.32 -25.38 -11.82
CA CYS A 49 33.27 -26.36 -11.49
C CYS A 49 32.36 -25.79 -10.40
N VAL A 50 31.39 -24.96 -10.76
CA VAL A 50 30.35 -24.51 -9.81
C VAL A 50 29.56 -25.73 -9.35
N PRO A 51 29.76 -26.29 -8.14
CA PRO A 51 29.33 -27.65 -7.91
C PRO A 51 27.80 -27.67 -7.80
N ASP A 52 27.16 -28.45 -8.67
CA ASP A 52 25.70 -28.64 -8.65
C ASP A 52 25.20 -29.34 -7.37
N ILE A 53 26.13 -29.80 -6.52
CA ILE A 53 25.91 -30.67 -5.37
C ILE A 53 26.10 -29.93 -4.02
N LEU A 54 26.39 -28.62 -4.01
CA LEU A 54 26.47 -27.86 -2.75
C LEU A 54 25.06 -27.63 -2.18
N GLY A 55 24.52 -28.62 -1.47
CA GLY A 55 23.14 -28.69 -0.98
C GLY A 55 22.70 -27.61 0.02
N THR A 56 23.49 -26.53 0.24
CA THR A 56 23.08 -25.38 1.05
C THR A 56 23.68 -24.07 0.52
N ASN A 57 22.93 -22.98 0.64
CA ASN A 57 23.39 -21.61 0.36
C ASN A 57 24.65 -21.20 1.14
N ALA A 58 24.92 -21.81 2.31
CA ALA A 58 26.15 -21.55 3.06
C ALA A 58 27.39 -22.06 2.30
N ARG A 59 27.34 -23.29 1.77
CA ARG A 59 28.41 -23.85 0.95
C ARG A 59 28.64 -23.05 -0.33
N ILE A 60 27.57 -22.51 -0.89
CA ILE A 60 27.62 -21.64 -2.08
C ILE A 60 28.35 -20.32 -1.76
N ASN A 61 28.00 -19.68 -0.64
CA ASN A 61 28.68 -18.47 -0.19
C ASN A 61 30.15 -18.75 0.14
N GLU A 62 30.43 -19.90 0.74
CA GLU A 62 31.80 -20.37 0.97
C GLU A 62 32.59 -20.48 -0.33
N TRP A 63 32.09 -21.21 -1.32
CA TRP A 63 32.73 -21.32 -2.63
C TRP A 63 32.97 -19.94 -3.26
N PHE A 64 31.95 -19.08 -3.29
CA PHE A 64 32.05 -17.75 -3.88
C PHE A 64 33.13 -16.91 -3.20
N LEU A 65 33.10 -16.82 -1.86
CA LEU A 65 34.03 -15.99 -1.10
C LEU A 65 35.45 -16.55 -1.09
N ASP A 66 35.60 -17.87 -1.07
CA ASP A 66 36.90 -18.52 -1.15
C ASP A 66 37.52 -18.29 -2.54
N SER A 67 36.72 -18.35 -3.61
CA SER A 67 37.16 -18.06 -4.99
C SER A 67 37.68 -16.62 -5.12
N LEU A 68 36.95 -15.65 -4.56
CA LEU A 68 37.40 -14.26 -4.53
C LEU A 68 38.70 -14.12 -3.73
N LYS A 69 38.78 -14.74 -2.56
CA LYS A 69 39.98 -14.69 -1.70
C LYS A 69 41.21 -15.26 -2.42
N ILE A 70 41.05 -16.38 -3.11
CA ILE A 70 42.12 -17.03 -3.88
C ILE A 70 42.66 -16.11 -4.96
N ILE A 71 41.78 -15.51 -5.76
CA ILE A 71 42.18 -14.57 -6.81
C ILE A 71 42.92 -13.38 -6.20
N MET A 72 42.42 -12.84 -5.08
CA MET A 72 43.06 -11.71 -4.41
C MET A 72 44.45 -12.07 -3.86
N LEU A 73 44.63 -13.27 -3.29
CA LEU A 73 45.93 -13.73 -2.80
C LEU A 73 46.94 -13.97 -3.93
N ARG A 74 46.49 -14.47 -5.08
CA ARG A 74 47.34 -14.76 -6.24
C ARG A 74 48.14 -13.55 -6.72
N TYR A 75 47.56 -12.36 -6.61
CA TYR A 75 48.16 -11.18 -7.21
C TYR A 75 49.04 -10.34 -6.26
N ASP A 76 49.31 -10.82 -5.04
CA ASP A 76 50.30 -10.32 -4.05
C ASP A 76 50.17 -8.83 -3.60
N PHE A 77 49.40 -7.99 -4.29
CA PHE A 77 49.09 -6.61 -3.91
C PHE A 77 47.96 -6.48 -2.88
N LEU A 78 47.53 -7.60 -2.28
CA LEU A 78 46.36 -7.69 -1.39
C LEU A 78 46.66 -8.55 -0.15
N LYS A 79 47.82 -8.38 0.48
CA LYS A 79 48.13 -9.01 1.79
C LYS A 79 47.10 -8.67 2.87
N ASP A 80 46.38 -7.56 2.70
CA ASP A 80 45.23 -7.21 3.52
C ASP A 80 44.02 -8.14 3.41
N PHE A 81 44.02 -9.18 2.57
CA PHE A 81 42.87 -10.05 2.36
C PHE A 81 42.98 -11.40 3.03
N ALA A 82 43.94 -11.52 3.96
CA ALA A 82 44.11 -12.71 4.79
C ALA A 82 42.81 -13.11 5.53
N SER A 83 41.91 -12.15 5.82
CA SER A 83 40.63 -12.40 6.48
C SER A 83 39.41 -11.85 5.72
N PHE A 84 38.28 -12.56 5.79
CA PHE A 84 36.99 -12.11 5.23
C PHE A 84 36.51 -10.77 5.83
N ARG A 85 36.96 -10.42 7.03
CA ARG A 85 36.62 -9.13 7.65
C ARG A 85 37.27 -7.96 6.93
N LYS A 86 38.56 -8.11 6.62
CA LYS A 86 39.28 -7.12 5.81
C LYS A 86 38.73 -7.08 4.38
N MET A 87 38.42 -8.24 3.80
CA MET A 87 37.75 -8.33 2.49
C MET A 87 36.39 -7.60 2.47
N SER A 88 35.60 -7.73 3.54
CA SER A 88 34.32 -6.99 3.66
C SER A 88 34.56 -5.48 3.62
N THR A 89 35.51 -5.00 4.41
CA THR A 89 35.86 -3.58 4.49
C THR A 89 36.40 -3.05 3.15
N PHE A 90 37.18 -3.87 2.44
CA PHE A 90 37.67 -3.52 1.11
C PHE A 90 36.51 -3.28 0.13
N TYR A 91 35.52 -4.16 0.12
CA TYR A 91 34.33 -4.01 -0.72
C TYR A 91 33.32 -2.96 -0.21
N GLY A 92 33.70 -2.14 0.78
CA GLY A 92 32.81 -1.11 1.36
C GLY A 92 31.67 -1.66 2.22
N LEU A 93 31.72 -2.95 2.55
CA LEU A 93 30.70 -3.63 3.34
C LEU A 93 30.98 -3.51 4.85
N SER A 94 30.00 -3.83 5.69
CA SER A 94 30.23 -3.86 7.14
C SER A 94 31.32 -4.88 7.47
N LYS A 95 32.17 -4.57 8.47
CA LYS A 95 33.39 -5.33 8.79
C LYS A 95 33.20 -6.84 8.93
N THR A 96 32.03 -7.30 9.36
CA THR A 96 31.74 -8.73 9.52
C THR A 96 30.86 -9.32 8.43
N TYR A 97 30.40 -8.53 7.45
CA TYR A 97 29.37 -8.97 6.50
C TYR A 97 29.77 -10.25 5.74
N LEU A 98 30.92 -10.26 5.06
CA LEU A 98 31.33 -11.43 4.26
C LEU A 98 31.71 -12.61 5.17
N TYR A 99 32.26 -12.33 6.36
CA TYR A 99 32.53 -13.37 7.34
C TYR A 99 31.23 -14.05 7.79
N ASP A 100 30.21 -13.26 8.12
CA ASP A 100 28.92 -13.78 8.58
C ASP A 100 28.16 -14.48 7.45
N ILE A 101 28.13 -13.90 6.25
CA ILE A 101 27.34 -14.44 5.12
C ILE A 101 27.91 -15.76 4.61
N ARG A 102 29.23 -15.97 4.72
CA ARG A 102 29.92 -17.23 4.38
C ARG A 102 29.26 -18.44 5.03
N TYR A 103 28.82 -18.30 6.28
CA TYR A 103 28.24 -19.40 7.05
C TYR A 103 26.71 -19.39 7.08
N ARG A 104 26.05 -18.42 6.43
CA ARG A 104 24.59 -18.29 6.43
C ARG A 104 23.96 -18.97 5.23
N LYS A 105 22.74 -19.47 5.42
CA LYS A 105 21.89 -20.04 4.36
C LYS A 105 21.24 -18.98 3.45
N THR A 106 21.66 -17.72 3.52
CA THR A 106 21.10 -16.63 2.71
C THR A 106 22.08 -16.25 1.61
N VAL A 107 21.61 -16.19 0.37
CA VAL A 107 22.38 -15.71 -0.79
C VAL A 107 22.77 -14.23 -0.56
N ILE A 108 23.96 -13.83 -1.01
CA ILE A 108 24.43 -12.44 -1.02
C ILE A 108 23.52 -11.64 -1.95
N ALA A 109 22.92 -10.57 -1.44
CA ALA A 109 21.97 -9.77 -2.21
C ALA A 109 22.65 -9.00 -3.36
N ASN A 110 21.90 -8.73 -4.42
CA ASN A 110 22.40 -8.05 -5.63
C ASN A 110 23.10 -6.70 -5.33
N GLU A 111 22.54 -5.89 -4.44
CA GLU A 111 23.11 -4.60 -4.01
C GLU A 111 24.54 -4.74 -3.49
N TYR A 112 24.81 -5.78 -2.69
CA TYR A 112 26.15 -6.00 -2.16
C TYR A 112 27.11 -6.50 -3.23
N LEU A 113 26.63 -7.24 -4.23
CA LEU A 113 27.44 -7.63 -5.39
C LEU A 113 27.81 -6.42 -6.26
N ASP A 114 26.88 -5.48 -6.47
CA ASP A 114 27.16 -4.21 -7.16
C ASP A 114 28.16 -3.36 -6.37
N GLN A 115 27.95 -3.23 -5.07
CA GLN A 115 28.87 -2.51 -4.18
C GLN A 115 30.28 -3.11 -4.20
N MET A 116 30.38 -4.45 -4.24
CA MET A 116 31.66 -5.15 -4.41
C MET A 116 32.33 -4.79 -5.73
N LYS A 117 31.59 -4.77 -6.85
CA LYS A 117 32.11 -4.37 -8.17
C LYS A 117 32.60 -2.91 -8.17
N GLN A 118 31.77 -2.00 -7.68
CA GLN A 118 32.10 -0.57 -7.62
C GLN A 118 33.35 -0.33 -6.78
N SER A 119 33.39 -0.86 -5.55
CA SER A 119 34.52 -0.70 -4.64
C SER A 119 35.81 -1.30 -5.20
N LEU A 120 35.71 -2.44 -5.89
CA LEU A 120 36.85 -3.03 -6.60
C LEU A 120 37.36 -2.09 -7.69
N SER A 121 36.48 -1.58 -8.55
CA SER A 121 36.88 -0.65 -9.61
C SER A 121 37.53 0.62 -9.06
N GLU A 122 36.94 1.24 -8.04
CA GLU A 122 37.47 2.46 -7.45
C GLU A 122 38.87 2.25 -6.88
N ARG A 123 39.07 1.20 -6.09
CA ARG A 123 40.38 0.93 -5.46
C ARG A 123 41.45 0.46 -6.43
N LEU A 124 41.05 -0.17 -7.54
CA LEU A 124 41.99 -0.59 -8.58
C LEU A 124 42.45 0.57 -9.48
N LYS A 125 41.73 1.70 -9.53
CA LYS A 125 42.19 2.91 -10.26
C LYS A 125 43.55 3.37 -9.76
N ASP A 126 43.75 3.37 -8.44
CA ASP A 126 44.99 3.83 -7.81
C ASP A 126 46.18 2.89 -8.08
N LEU A 127 45.92 1.59 -8.25
CA LEU A 127 46.93 0.56 -8.49
C LEU A 127 47.31 0.41 -9.98
N SER A 128 46.50 1.00 -10.86
CA SER A 128 46.63 0.82 -12.31
C SER A 128 47.91 1.43 -12.91
N ASN A 129 48.61 2.29 -12.16
CA ASN A 129 49.83 2.99 -12.60
C ASN A 129 51.10 2.12 -12.60
N THR A 130 51.12 0.98 -11.89
CA THR A 130 52.34 0.16 -11.74
C THR A 130 52.22 -1.29 -12.25
N LYS A 131 51.00 -1.84 -12.37
CA LYS A 131 50.75 -3.26 -12.75
C LYS A 131 49.45 -3.43 -13.54
N HIS A 132 49.28 -2.61 -14.57
CA HIS A 132 48.00 -2.41 -15.27
C HIS A 132 47.33 -3.70 -15.77
N SER A 133 48.07 -4.56 -16.50
CA SER A 133 47.52 -5.78 -17.10
C SER A 133 47.02 -6.79 -16.06
N ILE A 134 47.83 -7.04 -15.03
CA ILE A 134 47.53 -7.98 -13.95
C ILE A 134 46.31 -7.51 -13.14
N VAL A 135 46.22 -6.21 -12.86
CA VAL A 135 45.09 -5.60 -12.14
C VAL A 135 43.79 -5.70 -12.94
N ILE A 136 43.86 -5.49 -14.25
CA ILE A 136 42.70 -5.64 -15.14
C ILE A 136 42.23 -7.09 -15.19
N GLU A 137 43.14 -8.05 -15.32
CA GLU A 137 42.82 -9.48 -15.33
C GLU A 137 42.09 -9.87 -14.04
N ALA A 138 42.65 -9.53 -12.87
CA ALA A 138 42.05 -9.81 -11.57
C ALA A 138 40.63 -9.23 -11.44
N ARG A 139 40.44 -7.98 -11.88
CA ARG A 139 39.12 -7.32 -11.87
C ARG A 139 38.11 -8.09 -12.71
N ASN A 140 38.49 -8.44 -13.94
CA ASN A 140 37.61 -9.10 -14.89
C ASN A 140 37.23 -10.50 -14.39
N THR A 141 38.17 -11.27 -13.84
CA THR A 141 37.88 -12.58 -13.24
C THR A 141 36.92 -12.47 -12.05
N ILE A 142 37.11 -11.49 -11.17
CA ILE A 142 36.18 -11.25 -10.05
C ILE A 142 34.78 -10.89 -10.57
N TYR A 143 34.70 -10.07 -11.62
CA TYR A 143 33.44 -9.69 -12.24
C TYR A 143 32.70 -10.88 -12.83
N GLU A 144 33.41 -11.77 -13.52
CA GLU A 144 32.86 -13.02 -14.06
C GLU A 144 32.31 -13.91 -12.93
N ILE A 145 33.04 -14.07 -11.82
CA ILE A 145 32.57 -14.85 -10.67
C ILE A 145 31.29 -14.25 -10.06
N ILE A 146 31.22 -12.91 -9.95
CA ILE A 146 30.02 -12.23 -9.49
C ILE A 146 28.83 -12.50 -10.44
N GLU A 147 29.05 -12.47 -11.75
CA GLU A 147 27.98 -12.75 -12.72
C GLU A 147 27.56 -14.21 -12.73
N LEU A 148 28.50 -15.16 -12.60
CA LEU A 148 28.18 -16.58 -12.43
C LEU A 148 27.33 -16.82 -11.17
N TYR A 149 27.68 -16.15 -10.07
CA TYR A 149 26.89 -16.18 -8.84
C TYR A 149 25.47 -15.64 -9.08
N ARG A 150 25.32 -14.53 -9.81
CA ARG A 150 24.01 -13.96 -10.15
C ARG A 150 23.16 -14.90 -10.99
N GLN A 151 23.72 -15.39 -12.10
CA GLN A 151 23.01 -16.26 -13.03
C GLN A 151 22.51 -17.53 -12.34
N LYS A 152 23.34 -18.14 -11.49
CA LYS A 152 23.00 -19.41 -10.83
C LYS A 152 21.98 -19.24 -9.70
N TYR A 153 22.05 -18.16 -8.94
CA TYR A 153 21.29 -18.04 -7.69
C TYR A 153 20.18 -16.99 -7.70
N ASN A 154 20.09 -16.19 -8.76
CA ASN A 154 19.13 -15.09 -8.91
C ASN A 154 18.96 -14.29 -7.60
N PRO A 155 20.05 -13.76 -7.02
CA PRO A 155 20.03 -13.15 -5.71
C PRO A 155 19.02 -12.02 -5.65
N LYS A 156 18.04 -12.14 -4.76
CA LYS A 156 17.07 -11.07 -4.56
C LYS A 156 17.78 -9.83 -4.01
N PRO A 157 17.35 -8.62 -4.40
CA PRO A 157 17.75 -7.40 -3.71
C PRO A 157 17.47 -7.54 -2.20
N THR A 158 18.21 -6.82 -1.36
CA THR A 158 17.90 -6.78 0.08
C THR A 158 16.47 -6.27 0.25
N ALA A 159 15.78 -6.53 1.36
CA ALA A 159 14.47 -5.89 1.59
C ALA A 159 14.53 -4.36 1.47
N ASN A 160 15.72 -3.75 1.61
CA ASN A 160 15.97 -2.32 1.45
C ASN A 160 16.13 -1.90 -0.02
N THR A 161 16.42 -2.84 -0.93
CA THR A 161 16.54 -2.64 -2.38
C THR A 161 15.56 -3.47 -3.21
N GLN A 162 14.62 -4.18 -2.59
CA GLN A 162 13.34 -4.57 -3.20
C GLN A 162 12.46 -3.32 -3.38
N ILE A 163 13.10 -2.23 -3.74
CA ILE A 163 12.47 -1.04 -4.23
C ILE A 163 12.35 -1.34 -5.72
N ASP A 164 11.10 -1.48 -6.17
CA ASP A 164 10.80 -1.57 -7.59
C ASP A 164 11.63 -0.52 -8.35
N GLU A 165 12.32 -0.93 -9.41
CA GLU A 165 13.15 -0.02 -10.20
C GLU A 165 12.32 1.12 -10.79
N ASN A 166 11.01 0.90 -10.95
CA ASN A 166 10.06 1.88 -11.45
C ASN A 166 9.53 2.83 -10.37
N LEU A 167 9.86 2.63 -9.08
CA LEU A 167 9.37 3.48 -8.00
C LEU A 167 9.83 4.93 -8.21
N LYS A 168 8.88 5.83 -8.44
CA LYS A 168 9.06 7.29 -8.56
C LYS A 168 9.33 7.89 -7.18
N ARG A 169 10.59 7.85 -6.74
CA ARG A 169 11.00 8.26 -5.38
C ARG A 169 10.75 9.72 -5.04
N ASP A 170 10.56 10.54 -6.06
CA ASP A 170 10.33 11.98 -6.02
C ASP A 170 8.87 12.35 -6.30
N TYR A 171 7.94 11.38 -6.30
CA TYR A 171 6.52 11.61 -6.58
C TYR A 171 5.89 12.71 -5.72
N PHE A 172 6.31 12.83 -4.46
CA PHE A 172 5.86 13.87 -3.52
C PHE A 172 6.86 15.03 -3.36
N SER A 173 7.96 15.07 -4.12
CA SER A 173 8.95 16.16 -4.02
C SER A 173 8.33 17.52 -4.38
N HIS A 174 7.43 17.53 -5.36
CA HIS A 174 6.69 18.70 -5.82
C HIS A 174 5.26 18.29 -6.17
N ILE A 175 4.28 18.94 -5.53
CA ILE A 175 2.87 18.67 -5.79
C ILE A 175 2.39 19.62 -6.88
N THR A 176 2.33 19.10 -8.10
CA THR A 176 2.03 19.89 -9.31
C THR A 176 0.77 19.43 -10.03
N THR A 177 0.29 18.22 -9.72
CA THR A 177 -0.92 17.64 -10.32
C THR A 177 -2.01 17.42 -9.28
N ILE A 178 -3.26 17.43 -9.75
CA ILE A 178 -4.46 17.15 -8.94
C ILE A 178 -4.35 15.73 -8.31
N GLU A 179 -3.86 14.75 -9.07
CA GLU A 179 -3.65 13.39 -8.61
C GLU A 179 -2.63 13.30 -7.45
N GLN A 180 -1.46 13.97 -7.58
CA GLN A 180 -0.46 14.02 -6.52
C GLN A 180 -1.03 14.61 -5.23
N ALA A 181 -1.78 15.71 -5.35
CA ALA A 181 -2.42 16.35 -4.20
C ALA A 181 -3.48 15.46 -3.55
N TYR A 182 -4.29 14.76 -4.35
CA TYR A 182 -5.25 13.78 -3.86
C TYR A 182 -4.59 12.65 -3.09
N PHE A 183 -3.56 12.00 -3.65
CA PHE A 183 -2.87 10.94 -2.92
C PHE A 183 -2.14 11.46 -1.69
N LEU A 184 -1.63 12.70 -1.70
CA LEU A 184 -1.09 13.33 -0.50
C LEU A 184 -2.16 13.44 0.60
N GLY A 185 -3.37 13.90 0.25
CA GLY A 185 -4.50 13.97 1.18
C GLY A 185 -4.89 12.60 1.74
N LEU A 186 -4.94 11.59 0.88
CA LEU A 186 -5.25 10.22 1.29
C LEU A 186 -4.17 9.64 2.23
N MET A 187 -2.89 9.92 1.95
CA MET A 187 -1.78 9.55 2.83
C MET A 187 -1.87 10.24 4.20
N PHE A 188 -2.31 11.49 4.24
CA PHE A 188 -2.55 12.22 5.49
C PHE A 188 -3.66 11.58 6.33
N ALA A 189 -4.69 11.01 5.72
CA ALA A 189 -5.73 10.27 6.42
C ALA A 189 -5.24 8.85 6.80
N ASP A 190 -5.21 7.93 5.83
CA ASP A 190 -5.03 6.48 6.07
C ASP A 190 -3.58 5.99 5.88
N GLY A 191 -2.71 6.80 5.29
CA GLY A 191 -1.30 6.45 5.10
C GLY A 191 -0.48 6.51 6.39
N TRP A 192 0.68 5.83 6.39
CA TRP A 192 1.65 5.95 7.49
C TRP A 192 3.11 5.85 7.04
N ILE A 193 3.99 6.42 7.86
CA ILE A 193 5.45 6.30 7.75
C ILE A 193 5.99 5.58 9.00
N THR A 194 6.60 4.41 8.81
CA THR A 194 7.30 3.68 9.88
C THR A 194 8.81 3.78 9.70
N ILE A 195 9.53 3.65 10.81
CA ILE A 195 10.98 3.46 10.80
C ILE A 195 11.24 1.99 11.08
N GLN A 196 11.96 1.34 10.17
CA GLN A 196 12.45 -0.02 10.38
C GLN A 196 13.94 0.02 10.72
N HIS A 197 14.30 -0.68 11.78
CA HIS A 197 15.68 -0.82 12.22
C HIS A 197 16.26 -2.11 11.65
N SER A 198 17.30 -2.00 10.83
CA SER A 198 18.16 -3.13 10.50
C SER A 198 19.40 -3.13 11.38
N LYS A 199 20.18 -4.22 11.34
CA LYS A 199 21.48 -4.29 12.05
C LYS A 199 22.46 -3.20 11.63
N VAL A 200 22.30 -2.64 10.43
CA VAL A 200 23.27 -1.71 9.81
C VAL A 200 22.76 -0.28 9.78
N ARG A 201 21.46 -0.09 9.50
CA ARG A 201 20.85 1.25 9.37
C ARG A 201 19.35 1.24 9.67
N SER A 202 18.83 2.40 10.03
CA SER A 202 17.39 2.64 10.12
C SER A 202 16.90 3.26 8.81
N PHE A 203 15.75 2.83 8.32
CA PHE A 203 15.19 3.30 7.05
C PHE A 203 13.68 3.50 7.17
N TYR A 204 13.14 4.33 6.29
CA TYR A 204 11.71 4.62 6.25
C TYR A 204 10.97 3.59 5.40
N ARG A 205 9.76 3.26 5.85
CA ARG A 205 8.76 2.56 5.05
C ARG A 205 7.49 3.41 5.01
N ILE A 206 6.86 3.44 3.86
CA ILE A 206 5.54 4.02 3.67
C ILE A 206 4.54 2.88 3.54
N GLY A 207 3.35 3.06 4.09
CA GLY A 207 2.23 2.19 3.78
C GLY A 207 0.91 2.92 3.62
N LEU A 208 0.03 2.33 2.84
CA LEU A 208 -1.37 2.69 2.69
C LEU A 208 -2.19 1.40 2.85
N ALA A 209 -3.27 1.46 3.62
CA ALA A 209 -4.20 0.34 3.75
C ALA A 209 -5.63 0.83 3.73
N LEU A 210 -6.39 0.28 2.79
CA LEU A 210 -7.81 0.55 2.64
C LEU A 210 -8.58 -0.77 2.72
N LYS A 211 -9.90 -0.69 2.90
CA LYS A 211 -10.72 -1.89 2.85
C LYS A 211 -10.67 -2.50 1.45
N VAL A 212 -10.89 -3.81 1.34
CA VAL A 212 -10.80 -4.50 0.04
C VAL A 212 -11.81 -3.97 -0.98
N GLU A 213 -12.92 -3.38 -0.54
CA GLU A 213 -13.89 -2.72 -1.42
C GLU A 213 -13.33 -1.46 -2.10
N ASP A 214 -12.28 -0.86 -1.55
CA ASP A 214 -11.58 0.33 -2.07
C ASP A 214 -10.19 -0.06 -2.64
N LYS A 215 -9.99 -1.33 -3.05
CA LYS A 215 -8.70 -1.87 -3.55
C LYS A 215 -8.18 -1.10 -4.77
N ASN A 216 -9.07 -0.70 -5.67
CA ASN A 216 -8.74 0.07 -6.87
C ASN A 216 -7.99 1.36 -6.55
N ILE A 217 -8.30 2.02 -5.44
CA ILE A 217 -7.57 3.23 -5.02
C ILE A 217 -6.12 2.90 -4.64
N VAL A 218 -5.90 1.74 -4.01
CA VAL A 218 -4.55 1.26 -3.65
C VAL A 218 -3.77 0.88 -4.91
N GLU A 219 -4.43 0.28 -5.91
CA GLU A 219 -3.89 -0.02 -7.23
C GLU A 219 -3.48 1.25 -7.96
N ASN A 220 -4.40 2.22 -8.09
CA ASN A 220 -4.13 3.51 -8.71
C ASN A 220 -2.98 4.25 -8.01
N PHE A 221 -2.93 4.21 -6.68
CA PHE A 221 -1.80 4.80 -5.94
C PHE A 221 -0.49 4.09 -6.26
N GLY A 222 -0.49 2.76 -6.27
CA GLY A 222 0.66 1.93 -6.63
C GLY A 222 1.19 2.28 -8.02
N GLU A 223 0.32 2.30 -9.03
CA GLU A 223 0.65 2.67 -10.40
C GLU A 223 1.21 4.10 -10.49
N ALA A 224 0.56 5.07 -9.83
CA ALA A 224 0.97 6.46 -9.82
C ALA A 224 2.43 6.63 -9.34
N ILE A 225 2.82 5.89 -8.30
CA ILE A 225 4.18 5.88 -7.77
C ILE A 225 5.12 4.88 -8.47
N GLY A 226 4.66 4.13 -9.47
CA GLY A 226 5.46 3.18 -10.24
C GLY A 226 5.72 1.84 -9.54
N LEU A 227 4.77 1.36 -8.73
CA LEU A 227 4.75 0.00 -8.20
C LEU A 227 3.74 -0.87 -8.95
N SER A 228 4.10 -2.14 -9.17
CA SER A 228 3.18 -3.11 -9.74
C SER A 228 2.11 -3.58 -8.74
N GLU A 229 0.98 -4.09 -9.26
CA GLU A 229 -0.10 -4.68 -8.45
C GLU A 229 0.36 -5.84 -7.56
N ASP A 230 1.43 -6.54 -7.92
CA ASP A 230 2.02 -7.63 -7.12
C ASP A 230 2.54 -7.16 -5.76
N ASN A 231 2.77 -5.84 -5.60
CA ASN A 231 3.14 -5.25 -4.32
C ASN A 231 1.94 -5.08 -3.36
N ILE A 232 0.71 -5.31 -3.85
CA ILE A 232 -0.53 -5.14 -3.07
C ILE A 232 -0.89 -6.46 -2.40
N ASN A 233 -0.88 -6.43 -1.08
CA ASN A 233 -1.17 -7.59 -0.26
C ASN A 233 -2.58 -7.51 0.32
N ILE A 234 -3.39 -8.54 0.17
CA ILE A 234 -4.66 -8.64 0.90
C ILE A 234 -4.42 -9.31 2.25
N LYS A 235 -4.74 -8.62 3.34
CA LYS A 235 -4.60 -9.16 4.71
C LYS A 235 -5.89 -8.99 5.50
N SER A 236 -6.13 -9.93 6.40
CA SER A 236 -7.18 -9.81 7.41
C SER A 236 -6.71 -8.91 8.54
N SER A 237 -7.44 -7.83 8.81
CA SER A 237 -7.27 -6.96 9.96
C SER A 237 -8.37 -7.24 10.99
N PHE A 238 -8.06 -7.07 12.27
CA PHE A 238 -9.00 -7.26 13.38
C PHE A 238 -9.26 -5.92 14.08
N ASP A 239 -10.49 -5.44 14.02
CA ASP A 239 -10.90 -4.27 14.80
C ASP A 239 -11.11 -4.70 16.25
N LYS A 240 -10.14 -4.37 17.11
CA LYS A 240 -10.18 -4.67 18.55
C LYS A 240 -11.42 -4.08 19.25
N ARG A 241 -11.99 -2.99 18.74
CA ARG A 241 -13.15 -2.34 19.34
C ARG A 241 -14.45 -3.10 19.05
N THR A 242 -14.61 -3.61 17.84
CA THR A 242 -15.85 -4.29 17.43
C THR A 242 -15.74 -5.80 17.43
N GLY A 243 -14.53 -6.35 17.62
CA GLY A 243 -14.23 -7.79 17.49
C GLY A 243 -14.40 -8.32 16.06
N LYS A 244 -14.49 -7.45 15.06
CA LYS A 244 -14.80 -7.84 13.67
C LYS A 244 -13.51 -7.94 12.87
N LYS A 245 -13.47 -8.95 12.00
CA LYS A 245 -12.40 -9.11 11.00
C LYS A 245 -12.81 -8.44 9.70
N TYR A 246 -11.88 -7.71 9.09
CA TYR A 246 -12.05 -7.05 7.81
C TYR A 246 -10.91 -7.45 6.88
N LYS A 247 -11.17 -7.57 5.58
CA LYS A 247 -10.11 -7.70 4.58
C LYS A 247 -9.69 -6.30 4.14
N MET A 248 -8.38 -6.09 4.10
CA MET A 248 -7.77 -4.81 3.73
C MET A 248 -6.76 -5.05 2.60
N ALA A 249 -6.71 -4.14 1.64
CA ALA A 249 -5.66 -4.06 0.64
C ALA A 249 -4.51 -3.21 1.19
N TYR A 250 -3.30 -3.76 1.22
CA TYR A 250 -2.10 -3.14 1.78
C TYR A 250 -1.05 -2.91 0.70
N LEU A 251 -0.61 -1.66 0.55
CA LEU A 251 0.62 -1.30 -0.13
C LEU A 251 1.66 -0.90 0.93
N TYR A 252 2.84 -1.50 0.93
CA TYR A 252 3.88 -1.23 1.94
C TYR A 252 5.28 -1.40 1.35
N PHE A 253 6.05 -0.31 1.27
CA PHE A 253 7.30 -0.27 0.51
C PHE A 253 8.38 0.61 1.16
N GLY A 254 9.62 0.47 0.71
CA GLY A 254 10.79 1.21 1.20
C GLY A 254 10.84 2.61 0.63
N ALA A 255 11.05 3.62 1.47
CA ALA A 255 10.85 5.02 1.10
C ALA A 255 11.99 5.97 1.55
N GLY A 256 13.22 5.46 1.61
CA GLY A 256 14.42 6.25 1.90
C GLY A 256 15.12 5.86 3.21
N SER A 257 16.23 6.55 3.48
CA SER A 257 17.04 6.35 4.70
C SER A 257 16.66 7.37 5.78
N THR A 258 16.78 7.00 7.05
CA THR A 258 16.64 7.97 8.16
C THR A 258 17.83 8.92 8.29
N THR A 259 18.98 8.57 7.70
CA THR A 259 20.20 9.38 7.74
C THR A 259 20.35 10.31 6.54
N ILE A 260 19.63 10.02 5.45
CA ILE A 260 19.67 10.81 4.22
C ILE A 260 18.37 11.59 4.15
N LYS A 261 18.44 12.92 4.13
CA LYS A 261 17.27 13.82 4.09
C LYS A 261 16.59 13.90 2.71
N SER A 262 16.70 12.84 1.90
CA SER A 262 16.07 12.76 0.58
C SER A 262 15.19 11.51 0.47
N GLY A 263 14.23 11.56 -0.45
CA GLY A 263 13.32 10.47 -0.78
C GLY A 263 11.91 10.66 -0.21
N MET A 264 10.98 9.90 -0.80
CA MET A 264 9.54 10.03 -0.61
C MET A 264 9.04 10.19 0.84
N ALA A 265 9.64 9.48 1.81
CA ALA A 265 9.21 9.64 3.21
C ALA A 265 9.57 11.02 3.78
N ASN A 266 10.74 11.54 3.43
CA ASN A 266 11.15 12.89 3.82
C ASN A 266 10.30 13.94 3.11
N ASP A 267 9.97 13.74 1.83
CA ASP A 267 9.08 14.62 1.07
C ASP A 267 7.71 14.74 1.76
N LEU A 268 7.10 13.61 2.13
CA LEU A 268 5.84 13.59 2.88
C LEU A 268 5.94 14.30 4.24
N ILE A 269 7.03 14.08 4.99
CA ILE A 269 7.26 14.75 6.27
C ILE A 269 7.39 16.26 6.08
N ASN A 270 8.14 16.70 5.07
CA ASN A 270 8.34 18.11 4.73
C ASN A 270 7.04 18.78 4.27
N LEU A 271 6.16 18.03 3.60
CA LEU A 271 4.81 18.47 3.24
C LEU A 271 3.84 18.51 4.43
N GLY A 272 4.29 18.13 5.63
CA GLY A 272 3.49 18.25 6.86
C GLY A 272 2.94 16.93 7.40
N MET A 273 3.28 15.77 6.83
CA MET A 273 2.94 14.45 7.40
C MET A 273 3.84 14.12 8.61
N ALA A 274 3.87 15.04 9.57
CA ALA A 274 4.74 14.98 10.72
C ALA A 274 4.25 13.96 11.77
N TYR A 275 5.17 13.56 12.63
CA TYR A 275 4.92 12.60 13.69
C TYR A 275 5.56 13.07 14.98
N SER A 276 4.86 12.86 16.09
CA SER A 276 5.40 13.05 17.44
C SER A 276 5.54 11.71 18.15
N MET A 277 6.47 11.64 19.10
CA MET A 277 6.64 10.47 19.96
C MET A 277 5.82 10.67 21.24
N ASN A 278 4.96 9.71 21.56
CA ASN A 278 4.35 9.64 22.88
C ASN A 278 5.38 8.97 23.82
N ARG A 279 5.88 9.72 24.81
CA ARG A 279 6.95 9.26 25.72
C ARG A 279 6.51 8.09 26.60
N ASP A 280 5.24 8.07 27.02
CA ASP A 280 4.73 7.05 27.93
C ASP A 280 4.58 5.69 27.25
N THR A 281 4.15 5.68 25.99
CA THR A 281 3.91 4.46 25.22
C THR A 281 5.07 4.07 24.31
N GLY A 282 6.03 4.98 24.08
CA GLY A 282 7.08 4.83 23.08
C GLY A 282 6.55 4.74 21.65
N ARG A 283 5.28 5.12 21.40
CA ARG A 283 4.63 5.02 20.09
C ARG A 283 4.60 6.37 19.39
N ARG A 284 4.84 6.36 18.08
CA ARG A 284 4.65 7.53 17.22
C ARG A 284 3.18 7.73 16.91
N TYR A 285 2.74 8.98 16.87
CA TYR A 285 1.41 9.37 16.40
C TYR A 285 1.54 10.50 15.39
N LYS A 286 0.60 10.56 14.44
CA LYS A 286 0.58 11.56 13.35
C LYS A 286 0.16 12.91 13.94
N VAL A 287 0.88 13.97 13.56
CA VAL A 287 0.61 15.37 13.95
C VAL A 287 0.63 16.18 12.65
N PRO A 288 -0.39 16.02 11.80
CA PRO A 288 -0.38 16.60 10.47
C PRO A 288 -0.36 18.12 10.53
N ILE A 289 0.38 18.73 9.60
CA ILE A 289 0.42 20.18 9.34
C ILE A 289 -0.14 20.37 7.94
N LEU A 290 -1.08 21.31 7.76
CA LEU A 290 -1.69 21.56 6.46
C LEU A 290 -0.60 21.92 5.43
N PRO A 291 -0.42 21.15 4.34
CA PRO A 291 0.51 21.52 3.28
C PRO A 291 0.13 22.87 2.69
N ILE A 292 1.14 23.65 2.31
CA ILE A 292 0.96 24.88 1.54
C ILE A 292 1.38 24.57 0.11
N PHE A 293 0.46 24.71 -0.83
CA PHE A 293 0.76 24.63 -2.25
C PHE A 293 1.06 26.05 -2.73
N CYS A 294 2.30 26.32 -3.13
CA CYS A 294 2.67 27.59 -3.73
C CYS A 294 2.67 27.43 -5.25
N ASP A 295 1.93 28.27 -5.97
CA ASP A 295 2.18 28.55 -7.38
C ASP A 295 2.51 30.05 -7.54
N ASN A 296 3.30 30.41 -8.55
CA ASN A 296 3.67 31.80 -8.79
C ASN A 296 2.51 32.64 -9.40
N LYS A 297 1.27 32.14 -9.41
CA LYS A 297 0.11 32.62 -10.19
C LYS A 297 -1.28 32.50 -9.50
N GLY A 298 -1.36 32.17 -8.20
CA GLY A 298 -2.55 32.01 -7.35
C GLY A 298 -3.58 30.91 -7.72
N TYR A 299 -3.78 30.58 -9.00
CA TYR A 299 -4.96 29.79 -9.44
C TYR A 299 -4.80 28.26 -9.32
N LYS A 300 -3.60 27.68 -9.44
CA LYS A 300 -3.45 26.20 -9.30
C LYS A 300 -3.58 25.75 -7.86
N GLU A 301 -3.29 26.62 -6.89
CA GLU A 301 -3.25 26.28 -5.46
C GLU A 301 -4.61 25.81 -4.94
N ARG A 302 -5.71 26.46 -5.34
CA ARG A 302 -7.05 26.08 -4.89
C ARG A 302 -7.42 24.67 -5.35
N ASN A 303 -7.18 24.33 -6.62
CA ASN A 303 -7.52 23.00 -7.14
C ASN A 303 -6.68 21.90 -6.50
N LEU A 304 -5.39 22.15 -6.25
CA LEU A 304 -4.54 21.22 -5.49
C LEU A 304 -5.04 21.06 -4.06
N MET A 305 -5.43 22.16 -3.39
CA MET A 305 -5.98 22.09 -2.05
C MET A 305 -7.34 21.39 -1.97
N LEU A 306 -8.21 21.60 -2.97
CA LEU A 306 -9.46 20.86 -3.10
C LEU A 306 -9.21 19.36 -3.33
N ALA A 307 -8.21 19.01 -4.13
CA ALA A 307 -7.82 17.61 -4.37
C ALA A 307 -7.24 16.96 -3.12
N PHE A 308 -6.36 17.66 -2.40
CA PHE A 308 -5.85 17.25 -1.10
C PHE A 308 -6.99 17.02 -0.10
N LEU A 309 -7.92 17.97 0.00
CA LEU A 309 -9.07 17.84 0.88
C LEU A 309 -9.98 16.67 0.47
N LEU A 310 -10.11 16.39 -0.83
CA LEU A 310 -10.85 15.24 -1.34
C LEU A 310 -10.20 13.93 -0.93
N GLY A 311 -8.88 13.79 -1.12
CA GLY A 311 -8.14 12.61 -0.68
C GLY A 311 -8.21 12.40 0.83
N TYR A 312 -8.09 13.48 1.61
CA TYR A 312 -8.24 13.41 3.07
C TYR A 312 -9.66 13.00 3.47
N TYR A 313 -10.67 13.58 2.82
CA TYR A 313 -12.07 13.20 2.99
C TYR A 313 -12.31 11.73 2.60
N ASP A 314 -11.64 11.20 1.59
CA ASP A 314 -11.80 9.81 1.19
C ASP A 314 -11.21 8.80 2.16
N GLY A 315 -10.19 9.17 2.92
CA GLY A 315 -9.78 8.39 4.08
C GLY A 315 -10.66 8.65 5.30
N ASP A 316 -10.53 9.83 5.90
CA ASP A 316 -11.08 10.16 7.23
C ASP A 316 -12.42 10.92 7.21
N GLY A 317 -13.03 11.09 6.03
CA GLY A 317 -14.32 11.76 5.88
C GLY A 317 -15.53 10.83 5.98
N THR A 318 -16.68 11.43 6.28
CA THR A 318 -17.98 10.76 6.25
C THR A 318 -19.07 11.69 5.74
N LEU A 319 -20.06 11.10 5.07
CA LEU A 319 -21.32 11.77 4.78
C LEU A 319 -22.43 11.12 5.61
N LYS A 320 -22.95 11.84 6.60
CA LYS A 320 -24.13 11.38 7.35
C LYS A 320 -25.37 11.76 6.54
N ALA A 321 -26.35 10.86 6.45
CA ALA A 321 -27.61 11.13 5.75
C ALA A 321 -28.25 12.44 6.25
N ASN A 322 -28.53 13.35 5.33
CA ASN A 322 -29.06 14.71 5.58
C ASN A 322 -28.13 15.64 6.37
N LYS A 323 -26.82 15.40 6.36
CA LYS A 323 -25.83 16.30 6.98
C LYS A 323 -24.78 16.71 5.97
N TYR A 324 -24.10 17.79 6.33
CA TYR A 324 -22.86 18.24 5.71
C TYR A 324 -21.82 17.11 5.72
N PRO A 325 -20.92 17.05 4.72
CA PRO A 325 -19.73 16.21 4.78
C PRO A 325 -18.89 16.61 5.99
N ILE A 326 -18.32 15.63 6.68
CA ILE A 326 -17.53 15.86 7.89
C ILE A 326 -16.20 15.14 7.73
N ILE A 327 -15.10 15.82 8.01
CA ILE A 327 -13.78 15.21 8.19
C ILE A 327 -13.43 15.13 9.67
N TYR A 328 -12.64 14.13 10.05
CA TYR A 328 -12.18 13.94 11.43
C TYR A 328 -10.66 13.97 11.50
N SER A 329 -10.14 14.38 12.65
CA SER A 329 -8.72 14.26 12.97
C SER A 329 -8.52 14.17 14.48
N SER A 330 -7.41 13.55 14.92
CA SER A 330 -6.94 13.63 16.30
C SER A 330 -6.17 14.93 16.58
N ASN A 331 -5.85 15.71 15.54
CA ASN A 331 -5.14 16.98 15.66
C ASN A 331 -6.12 18.13 15.38
N LYS A 332 -6.34 19.00 16.37
CA LYS A 332 -7.32 20.09 16.29
C LYS A 332 -6.79 21.21 15.41
N GLU A 333 -5.52 21.57 15.59
CA GLU A 333 -4.83 22.65 14.92
C GLU A 333 -4.83 22.45 13.40
N PHE A 334 -4.71 21.20 12.94
CA PHE A 334 -4.81 20.81 11.54
C PHE A 334 -6.19 21.10 10.96
N LEU A 335 -7.27 20.72 11.66
CA LEU A 335 -8.64 21.03 11.23
C LEU A 335 -8.93 22.53 11.29
N GLU A 336 -8.38 23.25 12.27
CA GLU A 336 -8.51 24.71 12.35
C GLU A 336 -7.77 25.39 11.20
N ALA A 337 -6.61 24.87 10.77
CA ALA A 337 -5.91 25.35 9.60
C ALA A 337 -6.73 25.14 8.32
N ILE A 338 -7.35 23.96 8.15
CA ILE A 338 -8.28 23.70 7.03
C ILE A 338 -9.48 24.65 7.10
N SER A 339 -10.05 24.85 8.29
CA SER A 339 -11.19 25.74 8.50
C SER A 339 -10.87 27.18 8.06
N ARG A 340 -9.72 27.73 8.49
CA ARG A 340 -9.24 29.04 8.05
C ARG A 340 -8.98 29.10 6.55
N ASN A 341 -8.38 28.06 5.96
CA ASN A 341 -8.05 28.03 4.53
C ASN A 341 -9.29 28.08 3.61
N PHE A 342 -10.43 27.58 4.09
CA PHE A 342 -11.67 27.49 3.31
C PHE A 342 -12.82 28.33 3.86
N ASP A 343 -12.56 29.21 4.84
CA ASP A 343 -13.56 30.02 5.54
C ASP A 343 -14.75 29.20 6.05
N LEU A 344 -14.44 28.14 6.82
CA LEU A 344 -15.43 27.22 7.37
C LEU A 344 -15.77 27.57 8.82
N GLY A 345 -16.79 26.90 9.36
CA GLY A 345 -17.17 27.03 10.76
C GLY A 345 -16.13 26.47 11.74
N ALA A 346 -16.42 26.66 13.03
CA ALA A 346 -15.57 26.20 14.12
C ALA A 346 -15.41 24.66 14.13
N VAL A 347 -14.22 24.21 14.52
CA VAL A 347 -13.92 22.79 14.74
C VAL A 347 -14.68 22.31 15.98
N SER A 348 -15.47 21.25 15.81
CA SER A 348 -16.20 20.62 16.91
C SER A 348 -15.34 19.58 17.63
N GLU A 349 -15.45 19.50 18.94
CA GLU A 349 -14.78 18.51 19.78
C GLU A 349 -15.77 17.45 20.24
N ALA A 350 -15.40 16.18 20.09
CA ALA A 350 -16.14 15.05 20.65
C ALA A 350 -15.22 14.20 21.52
N LYS A 351 -15.61 14.03 22.79
CA LYS A 351 -14.96 13.07 23.69
C LYS A 351 -15.51 11.68 23.39
N ARG A 352 -14.61 10.73 23.13
CA ARG A 352 -14.94 9.31 22.97
C ARG A 352 -14.28 8.50 24.06
N GLU A 353 -15.09 7.69 24.73
CA GLU A 353 -14.61 6.68 25.66
C GLU A 353 -14.41 5.38 24.87
N ILE A 354 -13.19 4.85 24.90
CA ILE A 354 -12.83 3.60 24.22
C ILE A 354 -12.32 2.65 25.28
N LEU A 355 -12.99 1.51 25.41
CA LEU A 355 -12.47 0.40 26.21
C LEU A 355 -11.25 -0.20 25.50
N ASP A 356 -10.10 -0.14 26.17
CA ASP A 356 -8.88 -0.79 25.71
C ASP A 356 -8.98 -2.29 25.99
N SER A 357 -9.02 -3.10 24.93
CA SER A 357 -9.25 -4.55 25.05
C SER A 357 -8.11 -5.30 25.74
N GLU A 358 -6.90 -4.73 25.83
CA GLU A 358 -5.74 -5.39 26.46
C GLU A 358 -5.72 -5.11 27.97
N THR A 359 -6.10 -3.90 28.37
CA THR A 359 -6.03 -3.44 29.77
C THR A 359 -7.40 -3.43 30.47
N ASN A 360 -8.49 -3.57 29.72
CA ASN A 360 -9.86 -3.34 30.19
C ASN A 360 -10.11 -1.95 30.79
N GLU A 361 -9.26 -0.96 30.47
CA GLU A 361 -9.41 0.41 30.92
C GLU A 361 -10.19 1.26 29.92
N ILE A 362 -11.02 2.18 30.42
CA ILE A 362 -11.70 3.17 29.58
C ILE A 362 -10.73 4.32 29.29
N LYS A 363 -10.21 4.36 28.06
CA LYS A 363 -9.37 5.46 27.58
C LYS A 363 -10.23 6.55 26.94
N LYS A 364 -10.12 7.77 27.46
CA LYS A 364 -10.74 8.95 26.87
C LYS A 364 -9.87 9.43 25.71
N LYS A 365 -10.41 9.43 24.50
CA LYS A 365 -9.78 10.00 23.31
C LYS A 365 -10.59 11.18 22.82
N PHE A 366 -9.88 12.24 22.47
CA PHE A 366 -10.46 13.39 21.77
C PHE A 366 -10.50 13.09 20.27
N LEU A 367 -11.65 13.35 19.67
CA LEU A 367 -11.81 13.34 18.23
C LEU A 367 -12.38 14.70 17.82
N TYR A 368 -11.68 15.39 16.94
CA TYR A 368 -12.12 16.65 16.40
C TYR A 368 -12.79 16.40 15.06
N SER A 369 -13.79 17.23 14.72
CA SER A 369 -14.49 17.14 13.45
C SER A 369 -14.74 18.52 12.86
N LEU A 370 -14.61 18.63 11.55
CA LEU A 370 -14.93 19.83 10.80
C LEU A 370 -16.01 19.52 9.76
N SER A 371 -17.10 20.29 9.78
CA SER A 371 -18.13 20.22 8.75
C SER A 371 -17.71 21.03 7.53
N LEU A 372 -17.79 20.43 6.35
CA LEU A 372 -17.55 21.10 5.07
C LEU A 372 -18.86 21.68 4.55
N SER A 373 -18.83 22.86 3.91
CA SER A 373 -20.01 23.39 3.24
C SER A 373 -20.41 22.50 2.05
N GLN A 374 -21.67 22.58 1.64
CA GLN A 374 -22.13 21.81 0.46
C GLN A 374 -21.48 22.32 -0.81
N GLU A 375 -21.22 23.61 -0.88
CA GLU A 375 -20.57 24.32 -1.99
C GLU A 375 -19.13 23.84 -2.13
N LEU A 376 -18.35 23.84 -1.03
CA LEU A 376 -16.98 23.34 -1.02
C LEU A 376 -16.94 21.87 -1.44
N PHE A 377 -17.86 21.05 -0.93
CA PHE A 377 -17.91 19.64 -1.29
C PHE A 377 -18.28 19.42 -2.76
N LYS A 378 -19.20 20.23 -3.31
CA LYS A 378 -19.48 20.24 -4.76
C LYS A 378 -18.25 20.62 -5.56
N GLU A 379 -17.45 21.59 -5.11
CA GLU A 379 -16.18 21.96 -5.76
C GLU A 379 -15.16 20.82 -5.73
N MET A 380 -14.97 20.15 -4.58
CA MET A 380 -14.10 18.98 -4.47
C MET A 380 -14.50 17.89 -5.47
N MET A 381 -15.79 17.58 -5.56
CA MET A 381 -16.32 16.51 -6.42
C MET A 381 -16.25 16.83 -7.91
N LYS A 382 -16.15 18.10 -8.30
CA LYS A 382 -15.95 18.51 -9.70
C LYS A 382 -14.58 18.13 -10.26
N LEU A 383 -13.60 17.84 -9.40
CA LEU A 383 -12.26 17.47 -9.85
C LEU A 383 -12.21 16.12 -10.59
N LYS A 384 -13.30 15.31 -10.53
CA LYS A 384 -13.45 14.04 -11.25
C LYS A 384 -12.26 13.09 -11.11
N LEU A 385 -11.66 13.07 -9.93
CA LEU A 385 -10.75 12.01 -9.58
C LEU A 385 -11.57 10.74 -9.34
N ASP A 386 -10.99 9.58 -9.61
CA ASP A 386 -11.53 8.27 -9.23
C ASP A 386 -11.53 8.14 -7.69
N SER A 387 -12.36 8.96 -7.05
CA SER A 387 -12.67 8.98 -5.62
C SER A 387 -13.46 7.73 -5.28
N MET A 388 -13.36 7.29 -4.03
CA MET A 388 -13.97 6.04 -3.58
C MET A 388 -15.46 5.98 -3.88
N ASP A 389 -15.91 5.01 -4.68
CA ASP A 389 -17.29 4.88 -5.18
C ASP A 389 -18.36 5.07 -4.10
N ARG A 390 -18.15 4.44 -2.94
CA ARG A 390 -19.09 4.52 -1.81
C ARG A 390 -19.28 5.95 -1.26
N LYS A 391 -18.30 6.84 -1.45
CA LYS A 391 -18.36 8.26 -1.08
C LYS A 391 -18.88 9.11 -2.26
N SER A 392 -18.48 8.77 -3.49
CA SER A 392 -18.93 9.42 -4.73
C SER A 392 -20.45 9.31 -4.94
N ILE A 393 -21.05 8.12 -4.77
CA ILE A 393 -22.51 7.91 -4.89
C ILE A 393 -23.28 8.80 -3.90
N ALA A 394 -22.73 8.95 -2.70
CA ALA A 394 -23.36 9.76 -1.67
C ALA A 394 -23.27 11.25 -2.03
N ALA A 395 -22.19 11.67 -2.68
CA ALA A 395 -22.01 13.01 -3.21
C ALA A 395 -22.93 13.34 -4.39
N GLU A 396 -23.08 12.43 -5.36
CA GLU A 396 -24.00 12.63 -6.50
C GLU A 396 -25.43 12.93 -6.04
N ASN A 397 -25.88 12.25 -4.99
CA ASN A 397 -27.21 12.50 -4.42
C ASN A 397 -27.33 13.93 -3.85
N ILE A 398 -26.27 14.47 -3.25
CA ILE A 398 -26.24 15.88 -2.79
C ILE A 398 -26.20 16.83 -3.98
N ILE A 399 -25.32 16.57 -4.95
CA ILE A 399 -25.13 17.45 -6.12
C ILE A 399 -26.44 17.56 -6.91
N LEU A 400 -27.13 16.45 -7.10
CA LEU A 400 -28.35 16.37 -7.89
C LEU A 400 -29.63 16.63 -7.08
N ASN A 401 -29.51 16.98 -5.78
CA ASN A 401 -30.65 17.03 -4.84
C ASN A 401 -31.54 15.77 -4.91
N LYS A 402 -30.95 14.61 -5.27
CA LYS A 402 -31.66 13.35 -5.37
C LYS A 402 -31.87 12.79 -3.97
N PRO A 403 -33.05 12.24 -3.67
CA PRO A 403 -33.28 11.56 -2.39
C PRO A 403 -32.28 10.39 -2.27
N ILE A 404 -31.50 10.37 -1.19
CA ILE A 404 -30.52 9.30 -0.93
C ILE A 404 -31.23 7.94 -0.96
N MET A 405 -30.96 7.13 -1.98
CA MET A 405 -31.53 5.79 -2.12
C MET A 405 -30.69 4.80 -1.30
N THR A 406 -31.15 4.46 -0.09
CA THR A 406 -30.54 3.36 0.68
C THR A 406 -30.77 2.02 -0.03
N LYS A 407 -29.95 1.00 0.26
CA LYS A 407 -30.17 -0.37 -0.29
C LYS A 407 -31.61 -0.85 -0.07
N CYS A 408 -32.15 -0.60 1.12
CA CYS A 408 -33.54 -0.90 1.44
C CYS A 408 -34.55 -0.10 0.58
N ARG A 409 -34.31 1.18 0.32
CA ARG A 409 -35.16 1.98 -0.59
C ARG A 409 -35.06 1.51 -2.04
N LYS A 410 -33.88 1.11 -2.51
CA LYS A 410 -33.71 0.56 -3.85
C LYS A 410 -34.52 -0.72 -4.00
N TRP A 411 -34.33 -1.66 -3.08
CA TRP A 411 -35.14 -2.88 -3.00
C TRP A 411 -36.64 -2.57 -2.96
N LEU A 412 -37.08 -1.64 -2.11
CA LEU A 412 -38.48 -1.19 -2.07
C LEU A 412 -38.98 -0.68 -3.43
N GLY A 413 -38.15 0.06 -4.17
CA GLY A 413 -38.47 0.52 -5.53
C GLY A 413 -38.59 -0.61 -6.54
N ASP A 414 -37.80 -1.68 -6.37
CA ASP A 414 -37.81 -2.85 -7.23
C ASP A 414 -39.05 -3.74 -6.96
N ILE A 415 -39.53 -3.80 -5.71
CA ILE A 415 -40.67 -4.66 -5.30
C ILE A 415 -42.02 -3.96 -5.21
N LEU A 416 -42.05 -2.65 -4.97
CA LEU A 416 -43.27 -1.87 -4.78
C LEU A 416 -43.29 -0.73 -5.78
N SER A 417 -43.76 -1.01 -7.00
CA SER A 417 -43.95 0.06 -7.99
C SER A 417 -44.83 1.17 -7.43
N LYS A 418 -44.63 2.41 -7.90
CA LYS A 418 -45.37 3.58 -7.41
C LYS A 418 -46.88 3.36 -7.45
N ASP A 419 -47.41 2.83 -8.55
CA ASP A 419 -48.84 2.57 -8.73
C ASP A 419 -49.35 1.47 -7.80
N PHE A 420 -48.57 0.41 -7.60
CA PHE A 420 -48.92 -0.65 -6.67
C PHE A 420 -48.95 -0.13 -5.23
N LEU A 421 -47.99 0.70 -4.85
CA LEU A 421 -47.93 1.29 -3.53
C LEU A 421 -49.12 2.24 -3.28
N ILE A 422 -49.52 3.03 -4.27
CA ILE A 422 -50.73 3.88 -4.18
C ILE A 422 -51.97 3.02 -3.92
N LYS A 423 -52.16 1.93 -4.68
CA LYS A 423 -53.29 1.00 -4.50
C LYS A 423 -53.30 0.34 -3.12
N ILE A 424 -52.14 -0.05 -2.59
CA ILE A 424 -52.06 -0.63 -1.24
C ILE A 424 -52.33 0.44 -0.19
N LEU A 425 -51.85 1.67 -0.36
CA LEU A 425 -52.05 2.77 0.58
C LEU A 425 -53.52 3.20 0.70
N ASP A 426 -54.34 2.94 -0.32
CA ASP A 426 -55.79 3.15 -0.26
C ASP A 426 -56.49 2.19 0.71
N THR A 427 -55.88 1.04 1.01
CA THR A 427 -56.50 -0.04 1.82
C THR A 427 -55.75 -0.30 3.14
N HIS A 428 -54.47 0.06 3.21
CA HIS A 428 -53.60 -0.23 4.34
C HIS A 428 -52.81 0.99 4.79
N ALA A 429 -52.78 1.20 6.11
CA ALA A 429 -51.86 2.16 6.70
C ALA A 429 -50.39 1.75 6.45
N PRO A 430 -49.47 2.71 6.22
CA PRO A 430 -48.04 2.44 6.04
C PRO A 430 -47.43 1.53 7.11
N SER A 431 -47.86 1.66 8.37
CA SER A 431 -47.39 0.81 9.46
C SER A 431 -47.72 -0.67 9.27
N LYS A 432 -48.92 -0.98 8.74
CA LYS A 432 -49.34 -2.36 8.46
C LYS A 432 -48.57 -2.93 7.26
N ILE A 433 -48.40 -2.14 6.19
CA ILE A 433 -47.59 -2.53 5.02
C ILE A 433 -46.15 -2.82 5.46
N ALA A 434 -45.55 -1.91 6.23
CA ALA A 434 -44.18 -2.05 6.72
C ALA A 434 -44.00 -3.31 7.59
N LYS A 435 -44.97 -3.62 8.47
CA LYS A 435 -44.98 -4.85 9.26
C LYS A 435 -45.04 -6.10 8.39
N LEU A 436 -45.83 -6.07 7.30
CA LEU A 436 -45.98 -7.21 6.39
C LEU A 436 -44.70 -7.50 5.61
N ILE A 437 -44.02 -6.47 5.09
CA ILE A 437 -42.75 -6.63 4.36
C ILE A 437 -41.53 -6.75 5.26
N GLY A 438 -41.70 -6.56 6.57
CA GLY A 438 -40.62 -6.76 7.53
C GLY A 438 -39.67 -5.59 7.74
N ILE A 439 -40.13 -4.35 7.55
CA ILE A 439 -39.28 -3.17 7.72
C ILE A 439 -39.85 -2.19 8.77
N ASN A 440 -39.01 -1.27 9.22
CA ASN A 440 -39.45 -0.19 10.08
C ASN A 440 -40.45 0.72 9.33
N HIS A 441 -41.58 1.06 9.96
CA HIS A 441 -42.60 1.93 9.36
C HIS A 441 -42.06 3.28 8.89
N MET A 442 -41.09 3.87 9.61
CA MET A 442 -40.46 5.13 9.21
C MET A 442 -39.64 4.98 7.92
N THR A 443 -39.11 3.79 7.64
CA THR A 443 -38.42 3.51 6.38
C THR A 443 -39.39 3.58 5.21
N LEU A 444 -40.56 2.95 5.33
CA LEU A 444 -41.59 2.98 4.29
C LEU A 444 -42.16 4.40 4.10
N VAL A 445 -42.47 5.10 5.19
CA VAL A 445 -42.98 6.47 5.13
C VAL A 445 -42.00 7.39 4.42
N LYS A 446 -40.71 7.33 4.79
CA LYS A 446 -39.67 8.12 4.10
C LYS A 446 -39.49 7.70 2.64
N PHE A 447 -39.71 6.43 2.30
CA PHE A 447 -39.67 5.96 0.91
C PHE A 447 -40.83 6.56 0.09
N ILE A 448 -42.06 6.48 0.60
CA ILE A 448 -43.26 7.08 0.01
C ILE A 448 -43.05 8.58 -0.24
N ASP A 449 -42.61 9.30 0.79
CA ASP A 449 -42.45 10.75 0.74
C ASP A 449 -41.28 11.16 -0.15
N HIS A 450 -40.10 10.56 0.01
CA HIS A 450 -38.88 11.05 -0.63
C HIS A 450 -38.67 10.49 -2.04
N VAL A 451 -39.07 9.24 -2.29
CA VAL A 451 -38.80 8.55 -3.57
C VAL A 451 -39.95 8.76 -4.53
N TYR A 452 -41.18 8.47 -4.09
CA TYR A 452 -42.36 8.58 -4.97
C TYR A 452 -43.11 9.89 -4.87
N ARG A 453 -42.82 10.70 -3.85
CA ARG A 453 -43.50 11.98 -3.58
C ARG A 453 -45.02 11.83 -3.56
N ILE A 454 -45.50 10.72 -2.99
CA ILE A 454 -46.95 10.50 -2.85
C ILE A 454 -47.42 11.43 -1.71
N PRO A 455 -48.34 12.37 -1.97
CA PRO A 455 -48.82 13.28 -0.94
C PRO A 455 -49.48 12.48 0.18
N ARG A 456 -49.19 12.82 1.43
CA ARG A 456 -49.95 12.27 2.55
C ARG A 456 -51.37 12.82 2.44
N ARG A 457 -52.35 11.96 2.16
CA ARG A 457 -53.76 12.32 2.39
C ARG A 457 -53.88 12.69 3.87
N ASP A 458 -54.62 13.77 4.16
CA ASP A 458 -54.72 14.37 5.50
C ASP A 458 -54.82 13.32 6.61
N LYS A 459 -54.23 13.59 7.78
CA LYS A 459 -54.22 12.68 8.96
C LYS A 459 -55.60 12.08 9.27
N ALA A 460 -56.68 12.79 8.94
CA ALA A 460 -58.05 12.31 9.03
C ALA A 460 -58.29 11.01 8.23
N TYR A 461 -57.69 10.81 7.06
CA TYR A 461 -57.82 9.62 6.22
C TYR A 461 -57.28 8.35 6.91
N TYR A 462 -56.14 8.44 7.58
CA TYR A 462 -55.55 7.30 8.30
C TYR A 462 -56.30 6.96 9.59
N ILE A 463 -56.90 7.95 10.25
CA ILE A 463 -57.81 7.74 11.38
C ILE A 463 -59.12 7.12 10.88
N LYS A 464 -59.65 7.59 9.73
CA LYS A 464 -60.90 7.11 9.13
C LYS A 464 -60.83 5.65 8.69
N LEU A 465 -59.73 5.20 8.08
CA LEU A 465 -59.51 3.77 7.75
C LEU A 465 -59.48 2.87 9.00
N THR A 466 -59.08 3.41 10.15
CA THR A 466 -59.08 2.67 11.42
C THR A 466 -60.48 2.64 12.04
N TYR A 467 -61.29 3.68 11.81
CA TYR A 467 -62.65 3.82 12.32
C TYR A 467 -63.71 3.10 11.46
N GLU A 468 -63.61 3.18 10.13
CA GLU A 468 -64.50 2.51 9.17
C GLU A 468 -64.34 0.98 9.23
N ARG A 469 -63.22 0.44 9.72
CA ARG A 469 -63.03 -1.00 10.00
C ARG A 469 -63.98 -1.58 11.05
N ARG A 470 -64.61 -0.75 11.90
CA ARG A 470 -65.65 -1.22 12.83
C ARG A 470 -67.01 -1.43 12.15
N ARG A 471 -67.18 -0.99 10.90
CA ARG A 471 -68.34 -1.33 10.07
C ARG A 471 -67.86 -2.23 8.92
N GLN A 472 -68.04 -3.54 9.07
CA GLN A 472 -67.68 -4.49 8.03
C GLN A 472 -68.39 -4.15 6.70
N PRO A 473 -67.67 -3.91 5.59
CA PRO A 473 -68.29 -3.99 4.29
C PRO A 473 -68.49 -5.46 3.93
N LYS A 474 -69.74 -5.85 3.67
CA LYS A 474 -70.05 -7.11 2.97
C LYS A 474 -69.68 -6.92 1.51
N ASN A 475 -68.45 -7.27 1.13
CA ASN A 475 -68.09 -7.43 -0.29
C ASN A 475 -66.98 -8.47 -0.44
N SER A 476 -67.31 -9.63 -1.03
CA SER A 476 -66.41 -10.77 -1.23
C SER A 476 -65.21 -10.43 -2.12
N GLU A 477 -65.35 -9.48 -3.04
CA GLU A 477 -64.26 -9.01 -3.91
C GLU A 477 -63.17 -8.25 -3.15
N ILE A 478 -63.57 -7.50 -2.12
CA ILE A 478 -62.64 -6.77 -1.26
C ILE A 478 -61.78 -7.77 -0.47
N ASN A 479 -62.38 -8.83 0.07
CA ASN A 479 -61.65 -9.87 0.79
C ASN A 479 -60.67 -10.63 -0.11
N ARG A 480 -61.07 -10.94 -1.35
CA ARG A 480 -60.20 -11.59 -2.33
C ARG A 480 -59.00 -10.72 -2.70
N PHE A 481 -59.22 -9.42 -2.88
CA PHE A 481 -58.13 -8.47 -3.12
C PHE A 481 -57.15 -8.38 -1.92
N TYR A 482 -57.69 -8.42 -0.69
CA TYR A 482 -56.88 -8.44 0.54
C TYR A 482 -56.03 -9.71 0.68
N GLU A 483 -56.55 -10.88 0.33
CA GLU A 483 -55.80 -12.12 0.33
C GLU A 483 -54.65 -12.08 -0.67
N VAL A 484 -54.92 -11.63 -1.91
CA VAL A 484 -53.91 -11.54 -2.96
C VAL A 484 -52.79 -10.57 -2.56
N ILE A 485 -53.12 -9.39 -2.04
CA ILE A 485 -52.10 -8.43 -1.57
C ILE A 485 -51.31 -9.00 -0.40
N SER A 486 -51.97 -9.66 0.55
CA SER A 486 -51.28 -10.24 1.71
C SER A 486 -50.32 -11.35 1.30
N GLN A 487 -50.70 -12.19 0.34
CA GLN A 487 -49.83 -13.23 -0.22
C GLN A 487 -48.64 -12.63 -0.96
N VAL A 488 -48.86 -11.61 -1.80
CA VAL A 488 -47.77 -10.90 -2.49
C VAL A 488 -46.80 -10.27 -1.48
N LEU A 489 -47.30 -9.61 -0.43
CA LEU A 489 -46.46 -9.00 0.60
C LEU A 489 -45.72 -10.05 1.45
N LEU A 490 -46.32 -11.22 1.69
CA LEU A 490 -45.66 -12.34 2.37
C LEU A 490 -44.56 -12.96 1.50
N GLU A 491 -44.78 -13.11 0.21
CA GLU A 491 -43.78 -13.63 -0.72
C GLU A 491 -42.61 -12.67 -0.87
N ILE A 492 -42.90 -11.37 -0.92
CA ILE A 492 -41.89 -10.31 -0.82
C ILE A 492 -41.07 -10.45 0.47
N ARG A 493 -41.72 -10.72 1.60
CA ARG A 493 -41.04 -10.89 2.89
C ARG A 493 -40.09 -12.09 2.88
N LYS A 494 -40.47 -13.22 2.28
CA LYS A 494 -39.59 -14.40 2.16
C LYS A 494 -38.31 -14.08 1.39
N ASN A 495 -38.38 -13.13 0.46
CA ASN A 495 -37.26 -12.71 -0.39
C ASN A 495 -36.58 -11.42 0.09
N ASN A 496 -36.83 -10.97 1.33
CA ASN A 496 -36.27 -9.73 1.87
C ASN A 496 -34.81 -9.95 2.33
N PRO A 497 -33.80 -9.29 1.71
CA PRO A 497 -32.39 -9.46 2.06
C PRO A 497 -31.96 -8.69 3.33
N PHE A 498 -32.90 -8.01 4.00
CA PHE A 498 -32.64 -7.20 5.20
C PHE A 498 -33.30 -7.76 6.48
N MET A 499 -34.06 -8.85 6.37
CA MET A 499 -34.38 -9.74 7.51
C MET A 499 -33.25 -10.75 7.65
#